data_AF-A0AAQ1SSJ7-F1
#
_entry.id   AF-A0AAQ1SSJ7-F1
#
_cell.length_a   1.000
_cell.length_b   1.000
_cell.length_c   1.000
_cell.angle_alpha   90.00
_cell.angle_beta   90.00
_cell.angle_gamma   90.00
#
_symmetry.space_group_name_H-M   'P 1'
#
loop_
_entity.id
_entity.type
_entity.pdbx_description
1 polymer ?
#
loop_
_entity_poly.entity_id
_entity_poly.type
_entity_poly.pdbx_seq_one_letter_code
_entity_poly.pdbx_strand_id
1 'polypeptide(L)' 'MAAKIEYVVADGCIQDGTNVVQKGEVFMSSNKEVLELLIEEGKITPRGKLPSKDEQDGGD' A
#
# COMPACT_ATOMS: atom_id res chain seq x y z
N MET A 1 2.35 5.61 -18.83
CA MET A 1 3.05 6.12 -17.64
C MET A 1 2.72 5.17 -16.50
N ALA A 2 3.70 4.41 -16.00
CA ALA A 2 3.45 3.37 -14.99
C ALA A 2 3.03 4.02 -13.67
N ALA A 3 1.77 3.84 -13.26
CA ALA A 3 1.33 4.25 -11.94
C ALA A 3 2.06 3.40 -10.91
N LYS A 4 2.93 4.02 -10.11
CA LYS A 4 3.46 3.38 -8.91
C LYS A 4 2.27 3.19 -7.96
N ILE A 5 1.89 1.94 -7.74
CA ILE A 5 0.88 1.60 -6.75
C ILE A 5 1.56 1.72 -5.39
N GLU A 6 1.06 2.61 -4.54
CA GLU A 6 1.54 2.74 -3.17
C GLU A 6 0.78 1.73 -2.29
N TYR A 7 1.53 0.96 -1.50
CA TYR A 7 0.95 0.03 -0.54
C TYR A 7 1.12 0.59 0.86
N VAL A 8 0.22 0.23 1.76
CA VAL A 8 0.31 0.56 3.17
C VAL A 8 0.20 -0.69 3.99
N VAL A 9 0.90 -0.73 5.12
CA VAL A 9 0.77 -1.84 6.07
C VAL A 9 -0.62 -1.78 6.67
N ALA A 10 -1.45 -2.76 6.34
CA ALA A 10 -2.80 -2.91 6.85
C ALA A 10 -2.77 -3.51 8.26
N ASP A 11 -1.82 -4.42 8.51
CA ASP A 11 -1.72 -5.09 9.79
C ASP A 11 -0.28 -5.48 10.19
N GLY A 12 0.04 -5.26 11.47
CA GLY A 12 1.35 -5.53 12.06
C GLY A 12 2.45 -4.56 11.63
N CYS A 13 3.65 -5.10 11.42
CA CYS A 13 4.80 -4.38 10.89
C CYS A 13 5.52 -5.26 9.88
N ILE A 14 6.11 -4.64 8.87
CA ILE A 14 6.85 -5.31 7.80
C ILE A 14 8.30 -4.91 7.90
N GLN A 15 9.16 -5.91 7.98
CA GLN A 15 10.59 -5.70 8.00
C GLN A 15 11.15 -5.90 6.59
N ASP A 16 11.61 -4.81 5.98
CA ASP A 16 12.35 -4.81 4.72
C ASP A 16 13.83 -4.55 5.03
N GLY A 17 14.58 -5.63 5.19
CA GLY A 17 15.98 -5.58 5.61
C GLY A 17 16.15 -4.93 6.99
N THR A 18 16.71 -3.71 7.00
CA THR A 18 16.90 -2.89 8.21
C THR A 18 15.76 -1.92 8.49
N ASN A 19 14.83 -1.73 7.54
CA ASN A 19 13.70 -0.84 7.70
C ASN A 19 12.50 -1.62 8.24
N VAL A 20 11.85 -1.09 9.27
CA VAL A 20 10.60 -1.63 9.79
C VAL A 20 9.50 -0.62 9.48
N VAL A 21 8.54 -1.03 8.66
CA VAL A 21 7.38 -0.23 8.26
C VAL A 21 6.20 -0.66 9.12
N GLN A 22 5.62 0.25 9.88
CA GLN A 22 4.53 -0.07 10.81
C GLN A 22 3.17 0.06 10.15
N LYS A 23 2.14 -0.53 10.79
CA LYS A 23 0.74 -0.36 10.41
C LYS A 23 0.39 1.11 10.17
N GLY A 24 -0.21 1.38 9.01
CA GLY A 24 -0.56 2.73 8.56
C GLY A 24 0.55 3.46 7.80
N GLU A 25 1.79 2.96 7.83
CA GLU A 25 2.89 3.50 7.03
C GLU A 25 2.89 2.95 5.61
N VAL A 26 3.51 3.72 4.71
CA VAL A 26 3.64 3.37 3.30
C VAL A 26 4.75 2.33 3.15
N PHE A 27 4.37 1.17 2.64
CA PHE A 27 5.28 0.11 2.26
C PHE A 27 5.49 0.17 0.74
N MET A 28 6.75 0.32 0.34
CA MET A 28 7.14 0.22 -1.06
C MET A 28 8.23 -0.84 -1.17
N SER A 29 8.00 -1.84 -2.01
CA SER A 29 9.03 -2.80 -2.39
C SER A 29 9.17 -2.82 -3.91
N SER A 30 10.39 -3.01 -4.39
CA SER A 30 10.68 -3.21 -5.81
C SER A 30 10.41 -4.66 -6.24
N ASN A 31 10.19 -5.57 -5.29
CA ASN A 31 9.95 -6.99 -5.52
C ASN A 31 8.44 -7.27 -5.64
N LYS A 32 7.99 -7.56 -6.87
CA LYS A 32 6.57 -7.84 -7.14
C LYS A 32 6.04 -9.06 -6.38
N GLU A 33 6.82 -10.15 -6.32
CA GLU A 33 6.44 -11.36 -5.58
C GLU A 33 6.21 -11.09 -4.09
N VAL A 34 7.05 -10.26 -3.47
CA VAL A 34 6.91 -9.88 -2.06
C VAL A 34 5.65 -9.05 -1.85
N LEU A 35 5.36 -8.11 -2.76
CA LEU A 35 4.12 -7.34 -2.70
C LEU A 35 2.89 -8.25 -2.80
N GLU A 36 2.87 -9.16 -3.78
CA GLU A 36 1.74 -10.08 -3.97
C GLU A 36 1.53 -10.98 -2.75
N LEU A 37 2.60 -11.53 -2.19
CA LEU A 37 2.53 -12.35 -0.97
C LEU A 37 1.97 -11.56 0.22
N LEU A 38 2.47 -10.35 0.46
CA LEU A 38 2.03 -9.51 1.58
C LEU A 38 0.58 -9.02 1.40
N ILE A 39 0.13 -8.82 0.16
CA ILE A 39 -1.27 -8.50 -0.16
C ILE A 39 -2.15 -9.72 0.12
N GLU A 40 -1.73 -10.91 -0.34
CA GLU A 40 -2.46 -12.16 -0.15
C GLU A 40 -2.56 -12.54 1.34
N GLU A 41 -1.51 -12.28 2.13
CA GLU A 41 -1.52 -12.42 3.59
C GLU A 41 -2.35 -11.33 4.30
N GLY A 42 -2.74 -10.24 3.62
CA GLY A 42 -3.42 -9.10 4.21
C GLY A 42 -2.53 -8.22 5.11
N LYS A 43 -1.20 -8.38 5.01
CA LYS A 43 -0.20 -7.56 5.71
C LYS A 43 -0.15 -6.14 5.15
N ILE A 44 -0.22 -6.02 3.82
CA ILE A 44 -0.34 -4.74 3.13
C ILE A 44 -1.63 -4.69 2.34
N THR A 45 -2.16 -3.49 2.18
CA THR A 45 -3.22 -3.21 1.23
C THR A 45 -2.73 -2.18 0.23
N PRO A 46 -3.15 -2.25 -1.04
CA PRO A 46 -3.02 -1.08 -1.91
C PRO A 46 -3.72 0.08 -1.20
N ARG A 47 -3.00 1.18 -0.99
CA ARG A 47 -3.59 2.43 -0.46
C ARG A 47 -4.62 3.01 -1.44
N GLY A 48 -4.69 2.43 -2.64
CA GLY A 48 -5.40 2.94 -3.80
C GLY A 48 -4.58 4.06 -4.42
N LYS A 49 -4.72 4.25 -5.75
CA LYS A 49 -4.70 5.62 -6.25
C LYS A 49 -5.64 6.37 -5.30
N LEU A 50 -5.15 7.35 -4.55
CA LEU A 50 -6.06 8.39 -4.10
C LEU A 50 -6.91 8.72 -5.33
N PRO A 51 -8.25 8.77 -5.28
CA PRO A 51 -8.92 9.55 -6.30
C PRO A 51 -8.11 10.87 -6.29
N SER A 52 -7.54 11.25 -7.45
CA SER A 52 -7.27 12.67 -7.65
C SER A 52 -8.49 13.38 -7.11
N LYS A 53 -8.29 14.44 -6.34
CA LYS A 53 -9.28 15.14 -5.52
C LYS A 53 -10.42 15.77 -6.36
N ASP A 54 -11.09 14.95 -7.15
CA ASP A 54 -12.05 15.20 -8.22
C ASP A 54 -13.23 14.22 -8.12
N GLU A 55 -13.20 13.22 -7.23
CA GLU A 55 -14.34 12.32 -6.95
C GLU A 55 -14.57 12.18 -5.43
N GLN A 56 -14.75 13.32 -4.77
CA GLN A 56 -15.67 13.44 -3.64
C GLN A 56 -16.68 14.52 -4.02
N ASP A 57 -17.80 14.16 -4.65
CA ASP A 57 -19.11 14.74 -4.32
C ASP A 57 -20.22 13.95 -5.03
N GLY A 58 -20.65 12.86 -4.41
CA GLY A 58 -21.98 12.31 -4.61
C GLY A 58 -22.79 12.70 -3.38
N GLY A 59 -23.42 13.88 -3.42
CA GLY A 59 -24.21 14.39 -2.30
C GLY A 59 -24.99 15.67 -2.58
N ASP A 60 -25.99 15.59 -3.48
CA ASP A 60 -27.34 16.18 -3.27
C ASP A 60 -28.38 15.38 -4.07
#